data_AF-A0A356KHB6-F1
#
_entry.id   AF-A0A356KHB6-F1
#
_cell.length_a   1.000
_cell.length_b   1.000
_cell.length_c   1.000
_cell.angle_alpha   90.00
_cell.angle_beta   90.00
_cell.angle_gamma   90.00
#
_symmetry.space_group_name_H-M   'P 1'
#
loop_
_entity.id
_entity.type
_entity.pdbx_description
1 polymer ?
#
loop_
_entity_poly.entity_id
_entity_poly.type
_entity_poly.pdbx_seq_one_letter_code
_entity_poly.pdbx_strand_id
1 'polypeptide(L)'
;MSNSPSERSITAPLRLPVRISSLAMLEGSPSLVVESTRLSVVPIYRIPHPGSNVVSHSWRYDFALAIDQEVSVQHPSPFLFACIALAGLAGPVLAQESAEQIVRRTDKDHRAKDERGVVDMVLVTKDGKKQRRSLEMIFLQGEGDDDKSRLRFMSPPNVAGLTLLTHEASGRSDDQWIYLPAFKKVKKIASSKRTNRFAQTDFTYEDLRTENFSAYTYTKLADAKVQDKDCFVIEAKPKEPATSGYAKRHIYVEKARYLTYKIVFFDKKERKLKTLESRGYEQVDGKWRPKMSVMTDHQRGSKTAWRFTERKLNAGLSDTKFTVTALERGM
;
A
#
# COMPACT_ATOMS: atom_id res chain seq x y z
N MET A 1 39.73 -63.93 45.62
CA MET A 1 40.94 -63.40 44.95
C MET A 1 40.52 -62.06 44.36
N SER A 2 40.63 -60.91 45.06
CA SER A 2 41.85 -60.15 45.44
C SER A 2 42.71 -59.82 44.20
N ASN A 3 43.19 -58.60 43.93
CA ASN A 3 43.45 -57.41 44.74
C ASN A 3 43.54 -56.16 43.83
N SER A 4 43.35 -54.96 44.40
CA SER A 4 43.83 -53.68 43.85
C SER A 4 45.34 -53.52 44.04
N PRO A 5 45.98 -52.49 43.44
CA PRO A 5 46.31 -51.25 44.18
C PRO A 5 46.30 -50.01 43.26
N SER A 6 46.47 -48.73 43.62
CA SER A 6 46.59 -47.92 44.85
C SER A 6 46.62 -46.45 44.40
N GLU A 7 46.02 -45.53 45.15
CA GLU A 7 46.15 -44.08 44.98
C GLU A 7 47.56 -43.54 45.25
N ARG A 8 47.91 -42.39 44.66
CA ARG A 8 48.54 -41.22 45.34
C ARG A 8 48.50 -39.96 44.47
N SER A 9 48.09 -38.85 45.08
CA SER A 9 48.04 -37.50 44.52
C SER A 9 49.37 -36.75 44.72
N ILE A 10 49.71 -35.83 43.81
CA ILE A 10 50.56 -34.65 44.11
C ILE A 10 50.05 -33.44 43.30
N THR A 11 49.85 -32.35 44.05
CA THR A 11 49.51 -30.97 43.69
C THR A 11 50.61 -30.23 42.92
N ALA A 12 50.24 -29.34 41.98
CA ALA A 12 50.80 -27.98 41.84
C ALA A 12 50.09 -27.17 40.73
N PRO A 13 49.79 -25.87 40.94
CA PRO A 13 49.23 -25.00 39.91
C PRO A 13 50.34 -24.45 38.98
N LEU A 14 50.17 -24.61 37.67
CA LEU A 14 51.03 -23.96 36.68
C LEU A 14 50.53 -22.53 36.42
N ARG A 15 51.28 -21.54 36.91
CA ARG A 15 51.22 -20.15 36.43
C ARG A 15 52.18 -20.01 35.25
N LEU A 16 51.73 -19.46 34.12
CA LEU A 16 52.64 -18.86 33.16
C LEU A 16 52.12 -17.49 32.66
N PRO A 17 53.04 -16.55 32.36
CA PRO A 17 52.77 -15.11 32.34
C PRO A 17 52.40 -14.54 30.96
N VAL A 18 51.64 -13.45 31.07
CA VAL A 18 51.45 -12.27 30.21
C VAL A 18 52.40 -12.08 29.01
N ARG A 19 51.83 -11.69 27.86
CA ARG A 19 52.37 -10.55 27.07
C ARG A 19 51.25 -9.71 26.45
N ILE A 20 51.21 -8.46 26.87
CA ILE A 20 50.45 -7.36 26.28
C ILE A 20 51.27 -6.79 25.13
N SER A 21 50.62 -6.37 24.04
CA SER A 21 51.17 -5.38 23.12
C SER A 21 50.06 -4.39 22.76
N SER A 22 50.39 -3.12 22.94
CA SER A 22 49.53 -1.93 22.86
C SER A 22 49.78 -1.20 21.53
N LEU A 23 48.72 -0.58 20.97
CA LEU A 23 48.60 0.66 20.18
C LEU A 23 47.40 0.51 19.21
N ALA A 24 46.52 1.47 18.97
CA ALA A 24 46.45 2.89 19.34
C ALA A 24 44.97 3.33 19.43
N MET A 25 44.74 4.32 20.29
CA MET A 25 43.47 5.03 20.50
C MET A 25 43.30 6.16 19.46
N LEU A 26 42.06 6.45 19.07
CA LEU A 26 41.61 7.81 18.75
C LEU A 26 40.20 8.01 19.34
N GLU A 27 40.03 9.18 19.94
CA GLU A 27 39.17 9.52 21.07
C GLU A 27 37.73 9.92 20.71
N GLY A 28 36.82 9.83 21.70
CA GLY A 28 35.52 10.51 21.66
C GLY A 28 34.44 9.92 22.59
N SER A 29 34.68 9.88 23.91
CA SER A 29 33.71 9.46 24.96
C SER A 29 32.71 10.58 25.34
N PRO A 30 31.57 10.26 25.99
CA PRO A 30 31.58 10.08 27.45
C PRO A 30 30.90 8.78 27.92
N SER A 31 31.75 7.86 28.37
CA SER A 31 31.74 7.24 29.70
C SER A 31 30.40 6.84 30.34
N LEU A 32 29.94 5.62 30.05
CA LEU A 32 29.16 4.83 31.01
C LEU A 32 30.16 4.04 31.86
N VAL A 33 30.29 4.44 33.13
CA VAL A 33 31.05 3.69 34.14
C VAL A 33 30.20 2.50 34.56
N VAL A 34 30.61 1.29 34.15
CA VAL A 34 30.09 0.04 34.71
C VAL A 34 30.90 -0.25 35.96
N GLU A 35 30.29 0.00 37.12
CA GLU A 35 30.90 -0.29 38.41
C GLU A 35 30.77 -1.80 38.71
N SER A 36 31.91 -2.45 38.98
CA SER A 36 31.97 -3.90 39.21
C SER A 36 31.26 -4.27 40.50
N THR A 37 30.14 -4.99 40.42
CA THR A 37 29.51 -5.59 41.60
C THR A 37 30.32 -6.80 42.05
N ARG A 38 30.91 -6.74 43.25
CA ARG A 38 31.49 -7.92 43.92
C ARG A 38 30.35 -8.77 44.48
N LEU A 39 30.16 -9.98 43.95
CA LEU A 39 29.36 -11.01 44.60
C LEU A 39 30.16 -11.59 45.79
N SER A 40 29.61 -11.46 46.99
CA SER A 40 30.08 -12.21 48.16
C SER A 40 29.05 -13.28 48.47
N VAL A 41 29.43 -14.55 48.34
CA VAL A 41 28.58 -15.71 48.66
C VAL A 41 28.77 -16.05 50.14
N VAL A 42 27.69 -16.02 50.92
CA VAL A 42 27.70 -16.53 52.30
C VAL A 42 26.87 -17.82 52.35
N PRO A 43 27.42 -18.94 52.86
CA PRO A 43 26.68 -20.19 52.96
C PRO A 43 25.68 -20.15 54.13
N ILE A 44 24.44 -20.59 53.88
CA ILE A 44 23.42 -20.81 54.91
C ILE A 44 23.52 -22.27 55.38
N TYR A 45 23.74 -22.48 56.67
CA TYR A 45 23.66 -23.80 57.31
C TYR A 45 22.26 -24.02 57.90
N ARG A 46 21.59 -25.12 57.54
CA ARG A 46 20.34 -25.55 58.18
C ARG A 46 20.64 -26.69 59.15
N ILE A 47 20.24 -26.53 60.41
CA ILE A 47 20.34 -27.57 61.45
C ILE A 47 19.20 -28.59 61.24
N PRO A 48 19.45 -29.90 61.20
CA PRO A 48 18.39 -30.92 61.11
C PRO A 48 17.74 -31.19 62.48
N HIS A 49 16.43 -31.43 62.49
CA HIS A 49 15.71 -31.95 63.65
C HIS A 49 16.06 -33.43 63.94
N PRO A 50 15.98 -33.88 65.20
CA PRO A 50 16.48 -35.18 65.62
C PRO A 50 15.54 -36.30 65.19
N GLY A 51 16.06 -37.29 64.47
CA GLY A 51 15.34 -38.54 64.19
C GLY A 51 15.39 -39.00 62.73
N SER A 52 16.57 -39.16 62.15
CA SER A 52 16.81 -40.11 61.06
C SER A 52 18.31 -40.22 60.78
N ASN A 53 18.81 -41.45 60.76
CA ASN A 53 20.20 -41.76 60.40
C ASN A 53 20.34 -41.82 58.87
N VAL A 54 21.48 -41.34 58.38
CA VAL A 54 22.10 -41.57 57.05
C VAL A 54 21.89 -40.49 55.95
N VAL A 55 22.76 -39.45 55.98
CA VAL A 55 23.77 -38.99 54.97
C VAL A 55 23.55 -39.46 53.50
N SER A 56 23.50 -38.68 52.40
CA SER A 56 24.26 -37.48 51.96
C SER A 56 23.81 -36.90 50.59
N HIS A 57 23.93 -35.57 50.44
CA HIS A 57 24.38 -34.72 49.31
C HIS A 57 23.69 -34.80 47.91
N SER A 58 22.75 -33.93 47.46
CA SER A 58 22.74 -32.45 47.18
C SER A 58 22.97 -32.13 45.68
N TRP A 59 22.56 -31.03 45.01
CA TRP A 59 22.13 -29.66 45.36
C TRP A 59 21.15 -29.08 44.29
N ARG A 60 20.18 -28.26 44.68
CA ARG A 60 19.51 -27.25 43.82
C ARG A 60 19.74 -25.88 44.46
N TYR A 61 20.14 -24.89 43.65
CA TYR A 61 20.29 -23.49 44.08
C TYR A 61 19.09 -22.69 43.58
N ASP A 62 18.26 -22.19 44.50
CA ASP A 62 17.28 -21.14 44.23
C ASP A 62 17.80 -19.82 44.84
N PHE A 63 17.73 -18.74 44.06
CA PHE A 63 18.14 -17.40 44.47
C PHE A 63 16.90 -16.59 44.87
N ALA A 64 16.90 -16.01 46.07
CA ALA A 64 15.94 -14.98 46.48
C ALA A 64 16.72 -13.75 46.99
N LEU A 65 16.44 -12.58 46.39
CA LEU A 65 16.96 -11.28 46.81
C LEU A 65 16.01 -10.70 47.88
N ALA A 66 16.55 -10.44 49.08
CA ALA A 66 15.93 -9.56 50.05
C ALA A 66 16.97 -8.47 50.40
N ILE A 67 16.60 -7.21 50.22
CA ILE A 67 17.38 -6.04 50.63
C ILE A 67 16.64 -5.46 51.83
N ASP A 68 17.30 -5.47 52.97
CA ASP A 68 16.82 -4.83 54.20
C ASP A 68 17.91 -3.86 54.67
N GLN A 69 17.59 -2.57 54.70
CA GLN A 69 18.38 -1.58 55.43
C GLN A 69 17.44 -0.51 56.00
N GLU A 70 17.36 -0.50 57.33
CA GLU A 70 16.95 0.64 58.13
C GLU A 70 18.06 1.70 58.11
N VAL A 71 17.69 2.96 57.82
CA VAL A 71 18.49 4.13 58.20
C VAL A 71 17.56 5.17 58.80
N SER A 72 17.91 5.61 60.00
CA SER A 72 17.16 6.52 60.87
C SER A 72 17.07 7.94 60.33
N VAL A 73 15.89 8.53 60.54
CA VAL A 73 15.48 9.89 60.14
C VAL A 73 16.11 10.98 61.01
N GLN A 74 16.58 12.06 60.38
CA GLN A 74 16.57 13.40 60.97
C GLN A 74 15.99 14.39 59.94
N HIS A 75 14.90 15.06 60.33
CA HIS A 75 14.25 16.12 59.55
C HIS A 75 14.99 17.45 59.68
N PRO A 76 14.99 18.26 58.61
CA PRO A 76 14.20 19.50 58.68
C PRO A 76 13.27 19.68 57.47
N SER A 77 12.15 20.36 57.73
CA SER A 77 11.00 20.62 56.86
C SER A 77 11.29 21.59 55.67
N PRO A 78 10.27 22.01 54.89
CA PRO A 78 9.87 21.41 53.63
C PRO A 78 10.03 22.41 52.47
N PHE A 79 10.96 22.19 51.55
CA PHE A 79 11.03 22.97 50.32
C PHE A 79 11.04 22.04 49.12
N LEU A 80 9.87 21.93 48.49
CA LEU A 80 9.68 22.23 47.08
C LEU A 80 10.80 21.69 46.16
N PHE A 81 10.69 20.47 45.64
CA PHE A 81 11.22 20.06 44.32
C PHE A 81 11.09 18.53 44.16
N ALA A 82 9.96 18.03 43.64
CA ALA A 82 9.88 16.72 42.96
C ALA A 82 8.53 16.52 42.24
N CYS A 83 8.12 17.49 41.42
CA CYS A 83 7.25 17.20 40.28
C CYS A 83 8.13 17.15 39.02
N ILE A 84 9.09 16.23 38.97
CA ILE A 84 9.79 15.95 37.72
C ILE A 84 8.85 15.10 36.88
N ALA A 85 8.25 15.81 35.92
CA ALA A 85 7.38 15.38 34.86
C ALA A 85 7.62 13.93 34.40
N LEU A 86 6.67 13.05 34.73
CA LEU A 86 6.32 11.94 33.86
C LEU A 86 5.53 12.50 32.65
N ALA A 87 6.13 13.47 31.94
CA ALA A 87 5.70 13.83 30.59
C ALA A 87 6.20 12.69 29.70
N GLY A 88 5.44 11.59 29.74
CA GLY A 88 5.66 10.42 28.91
C GLY A 88 5.90 10.88 27.47
N LEU A 89 6.92 10.27 26.89
CA LEU A 89 7.30 10.34 25.49
C LEU A 89 6.09 10.10 24.58
N ALA A 90 5.27 11.13 24.37
CA ALA A 90 4.44 11.25 23.19
C ALA A 90 5.41 11.55 22.06
N GLY A 91 6.10 10.52 21.57
CA GLY A 91 6.79 10.60 20.29
C GLY A 91 5.79 11.14 19.27
N PRO A 92 6.22 12.01 18.34
CA PRO A 92 5.32 12.58 17.37
C PRO A 92 4.57 11.44 16.70
N VAL A 93 3.26 11.34 16.96
CA VAL A 93 2.38 10.52 16.16
C VAL A 93 2.41 11.21 14.81
N LEU A 94 3.29 10.74 13.92
CA LEU A 94 3.22 11.12 12.52
C LEU A 94 1.81 10.76 12.09
N ALA A 95 1.00 11.81 11.86
CA ALA A 95 -0.38 11.64 11.47
C ALA A 95 -0.39 10.71 10.25
N GLN A 96 -0.99 9.53 10.43
CA GLN A 96 -1.03 8.53 9.37
C GLN A 96 -1.79 9.14 8.20
N GLU A 97 -1.20 9.10 7.00
CA GLU A 97 -1.79 9.65 5.78
C GLU A 97 -3.21 9.09 5.61
N SER A 98 -4.18 9.99 5.39
CA SER A 98 -5.58 9.62 5.25
C SER A 98 -5.82 8.86 3.94
N ALA A 99 -6.92 8.10 3.90
CA ALA A 99 -7.31 7.35 2.70
C ALA A 99 -7.48 8.25 1.47
N GLU A 100 -8.05 9.45 1.66
CA GLU A 100 -8.21 10.42 0.58
C GLU A 100 -6.87 11.01 0.14
N GLN A 101 -5.95 11.29 1.08
CA GLN A 101 -4.61 11.77 0.75
C GLN A 101 -3.83 10.76 -0.11
N ILE A 102 -3.90 9.46 0.24
CA ILE A 102 -3.26 8.37 -0.54
C ILE A 102 -3.79 8.33 -1.98
N VAL A 103 -5.10 8.41 -2.16
CA VAL A 103 -5.75 8.32 -3.48
C VAL A 103 -5.47 9.58 -4.32
N ARG A 104 -5.52 10.77 -3.71
CA ARG A 104 -5.15 12.03 -4.39
C ARG A 104 -3.68 12.08 -4.76
N ARG A 105 -2.79 11.57 -3.91
CA ARG A 105 -1.36 11.49 -4.18
C ARG A 105 -1.06 10.55 -5.36
N THR A 106 -1.78 9.43 -5.44
CA THR A 106 -1.68 8.49 -6.58
C THR A 106 -1.92 9.20 -7.91
N ASP A 107 -2.95 10.05 -8.00
CA ASP A 107 -3.20 10.87 -9.19
C ASP A 107 -2.13 11.94 -9.36
N LYS A 108 -1.91 12.79 -8.36
CA LYS A 108 -0.96 13.92 -8.40
C LYS A 108 0.45 13.50 -8.84
N ASP A 109 0.99 12.42 -8.28
CA ASP A 109 2.36 11.99 -8.53
C ASP A 109 2.53 11.46 -9.96
N HIS A 110 1.46 10.92 -10.56
CA HIS A 110 1.47 10.31 -11.89
C HIS A 110 0.78 11.14 -12.97
N ARG A 111 0.13 12.25 -12.63
CA ARG A 111 -0.57 13.10 -13.61
C ARG A 111 0.40 13.66 -14.66
N ALA A 112 -0.08 13.77 -15.89
CA ALA A 112 0.62 14.39 -17.01
C ALA A 112 -0.29 15.47 -17.61
N LYS A 113 0.31 16.48 -18.26
CA LYS A 113 -0.45 17.59 -18.87
C LYS A 113 -1.36 17.09 -19.99
N ASP A 114 -0.83 16.19 -20.80
CA ASP A 114 -1.59 15.53 -21.84
C ASP A 114 -0.98 14.15 -22.11
N GLU A 115 -1.75 13.26 -22.72
CA GLU A 115 -1.32 11.90 -23.00
C GLU A 115 -1.98 11.39 -24.28
N ARG A 116 -1.21 10.70 -25.13
CA ARG A 116 -1.70 9.97 -26.30
C ARG A 116 -1.22 8.53 -26.24
N GLY A 117 -2.11 7.59 -26.54
CA GLY A 117 -1.77 6.19 -26.66
C GLY A 117 -2.56 5.44 -27.72
N VAL A 118 -1.92 4.45 -28.31
CA VAL A 118 -2.54 3.43 -29.17
C VAL A 118 -2.60 2.14 -28.39
N VAL A 119 -3.76 1.48 -28.43
CA VAL A 119 -4.06 0.35 -27.58
C VAL A 119 -4.61 -0.82 -28.40
N ASP A 120 -3.98 -1.98 -28.20
CA ASP A 120 -4.49 -3.28 -28.64
C ASP A 120 -5.40 -3.85 -27.53
N MET A 121 -6.65 -4.11 -27.87
CA MET A 121 -7.69 -4.55 -26.95
C MET A 121 -8.17 -5.95 -27.35
N VAL A 122 -8.27 -6.85 -26.37
CA VAL A 122 -8.80 -8.20 -26.54
C VAL A 122 -9.98 -8.40 -25.58
N LEU A 123 -11.16 -8.67 -26.15
CA LEU A 123 -12.35 -9.07 -25.43
C LEU A 123 -12.44 -10.59 -25.47
N VAL A 124 -12.75 -11.21 -24.34
CA VAL A 124 -12.95 -12.65 -24.18
C VAL A 124 -14.27 -12.88 -23.48
N THR A 125 -15.18 -13.60 -24.12
CA THR A 125 -16.48 -13.98 -23.54
C THR A 125 -16.36 -15.26 -22.71
N LYS A 126 -17.43 -15.60 -21.97
CA LYS A 126 -17.48 -16.80 -21.11
C LYS A 126 -17.23 -18.11 -21.88
N ASP A 127 -17.69 -18.19 -23.12
CA ASP A 127 -17.48 -19.31 -24.04
C ASP A 127 -16.10 -19.29 -24.73
N GLY A 128 -15.22 -18.35 -24.36
CA GLY A 128 -13.85 -18.27 -24.85
C GLY A 128 -13.68 -17.58 -26.20
N LYS A 129 -14.77 -17.08 -26.83
CA LYS A 129 -14.66 -16.32 -28.07
C LYS A 129 -13.86 -15.05 -27.84
N LYS A 130 -12.94 -14.76 -28.77
CA LYS A 130 -12.04 -13.62 -28.71
C LYS A 130 -12.40 -12.61 -29.80
N GLN A 131 -12.42 -11.34 -29.45
CA GLN A 131 -12.48 -10.23 -30.39
C GLN A 131 -11.32 -9.29 -30.13
N ARG A 132 -10.61 -8.90 -31.18
CA ARG A 132 -9.54 -7.90 -31.10
C ARG A 132 -10.03 -6.57 -31.65
N ARG A 133 -9.56 -5.47 -31.06
CA ARG A 133 -9.85 -4.09 -31.46
C ARG A 133 -8.63 -3.24 -31.25
N SER A 134 -8.42 -2.24 -32.11
CA SER A 134 -7.44 -1.18 -31.87
C SER A 134 -8.18 0.11 -31.54
N LEU A 135 -7.63 0.89 -30.63
CA LEU A 135 -8.19 2.20 -30.29
C LEU A 135 -7.07 3.22 -30.03
N GLU A 136 -7.40 4.49 -30.25
CA GLU A 136 -6.61 5.63 -29.81
C GLU A 136 -7.25 6.21 -28.55
N MET A 137 -6.43 6.50 -27.54
CA MET A 137 -6.81 7.29 -26.38
C MET A 137 -6.00 8.57 -26.35
N ILE A 138 -6.69 9.69 -26.15
CA ILE A 138 -6.07 10.96 -25.82
C ILE A 138 -6.69 11.51 -24.55
N PHE A 139 -5.87 12.18 -23.76
CA PHE A 139 -6.22 12.84 -22.51
C PHE A 139 -5.57 14.21 -22.48
N LEU A 140 -6.29 15.19 -21.95
CA LEU A 140 -5.81 16.54 -21.70
C LEU A 140 -6.24 16.95 -20.30
N GLN A 141 -5.26 17.33 -19.48
CA GLN A 141 -5.51 17.86 -18.16
C GLN A 141 -6.21 19.22 -18.26
N GLY A 142 -7.30 19.37 -17.51
CA GLY A 142 -8.01 20.65 -17.36
C GLY A 142 -7.52 21.47 -16.17
N GLU A 143 -8.17 22.61 -15.96
CA GLU A 143 -8.02 23.33 -14.70
C GLU A 143 -8.80 22.60 -13.61
N GLY A 144 -8.16 22.32 -12.46
CA GLY A 144 -8.77 21.54 -11.39
C GLY A 144 -9.14 20.11 -11.81
N ASP A 145 -10.45 19.81 -11.82
CA ASP A 145 -11.00 18.50 -12.18
C ASP A 145 -11.70 18.51 -13.56
N ASP A 146 -11.46 19.54 -14.38
CA ASP A 146 -12.10 19.73 -15.71
C ASP A 146 -11.32 19.04 -16.85
N ASP A 147 -10.86 17.82 -16.59
CA ASP A 147 -10.14 17.01 -17.57
C ASP A 147 -10.98 16.75 -18.83
N LYS A 148 -10.29 16.37 -19.90
CA LYS A 148 -10.92 15.93 -21.14
C LYS A 148 -10.26 14.66 -21.63
N SER A 149 -11.07 13.72 -22.10
CA SER A 149 -10.57 12.50 -22.72
C SER A 149 -11.36 12.12 -23.98
N ARG A 150 -10.67 11.51 -24.95
CA ARG A 150 -11.29 10.94 -26.14
C ARG A 150 -10.74 9.53 -26.39
N LEU A 151 -11.65 8.57 -26.53
CA LEU A 151 -11.36 7.21 -26.94
C LEU A 151 -12.00 6.95 -28.29
N ARG A 152 -11.21 6.59 -29.31
CA ARG A 152 -11.68 6.29 -30.66
C ARG A 152 -11.26 4.91 -31.10
N PHE A 153 -12.22 4.08 -31.51
CA PHE A 153 -11.92 2.80 -32.15
C PHE A 153 -11.35 3.02 -33.56
N MET A 154 -10.23 2.37 -33.84
CA MET A 154 -9.54 2.40 -35.14
C MET A 154 -9.83 1.15 -35.97
N SER A 155 -10.02 0.01 -35.31
CA SER A 155 -10.34 -1.28 -35.95
C SER A 155 -11.08 -2.21 -34.99
N PRO A 156 -11.80 -3.23 -35.48
CA PRO A 156 -12.11 -3.58 -36.88
C PRO A 156 -13.12 -2.63 -37.56
N PRO A 157 -13.34 -2.74 -38.89
CA PRO A 157 -14.19 -1.81 -39.65
C PRO A 157 -15.60 -1.61 -39.11
N ASN A 158 -16.21 -2.64 -38.52
CA ASN A 158 -17.56 -2.57 -37.94
C ASN A 158 -17.66 -1.70 -36.68
N VAL A 159 -16.54 -1.37 -36.03
CA VAL A 159 -16.49 -0.45 -34.88
C VAL A 159 -15.60 0.77 -35.12
N ALA A 160 -14.86 0.81 -36.23
CA ALA A 160 -13.97 1.90 -36.59
C ALA A 160 -14.72 3.25 -36.63
N GLY A 161 -14.15 4.27 -36.00
CA GLY A 161 -14.74 5.59 -35.86
C GLY A 161 -15.66 5.76 -34.66
N LEU A 162 -16.11 4.68 -33.98
CA LEU A 162 -16.85 4.81 -32.74
C LEU A 162 -16.00 5.55 -31.71
N THR A 163 -16.50 6.70 -31.25
CA THR A 163 -15.71 7.61 -30.41
C THR A 163 -16.49 8.01 -29.18
N LEU A 164 -15.85 7.94 -28.02
CA LEU A 164 -16.32 8.49 -26.75
C LEU A 164 -15.52 9.76 -26.45
N LEU A 165 -16.21 10.85 -26.14
CA LEU A 165 -15.65 12.09 -25.61
C LEU A 165 -16.19 12.28 -24.20
N THR A 166 -15.28 12.54 -23.26
CA THR A 166 -15.62 12.88 -21.88
C THR A 166 -15.03 14.26 -21.58
N HIS A 167 -15.86 15.14 -21.05
CA HIS A 167 -15.44 16.36 -20.34
C HIS A 167 -15.81 16.17 -18.89
N GLU A 168 -14.81 15.98 -18.05
CA GLU A 168 -14.98 16.05 -16.61
C GLU A 168 -15.30 17.49 -16.19
N ALA A 169 -16.00 17.65 -15.07
CA ALA A 169 -16.37 18.97 -14.57
C ALA A 169 -16.38 19.00 -13.04
N SER A 170 -15.71 19.99 -12.46
CA SER A 170 -15.74 20.24 -11.03
C SER A 170 -17.10 20.81 -10.61
N GLY A 171 -17.68 20.27 -9.54
CA GLY A 171 -18.93 20.77 -8.96
C GLY A 171 -20.22 20.52 -9.76
N ARG A 172 -20.14 19.88 -10.95
CA ARG A 172 -21.32 19.46 -11.73
C ARG A 172 -21.11 18.06 -12.31
N SER A 173 -22.16 17.54 -12.95
CA SER A 173 -22.07 16.26 -13.66
C SER A 173 -21.19 16.42 -14.90
N ASP A 174 -20.29 15.46 -15.13
CA ASP A 174 -19.49 15.34 -16.34
C ASP A 174 -20.38 15.41 -17.59
N ASP A 175 -19.80 15.70 -18.75
CA ASP A 175 -20.47 15.54 -20.02
C ASP A 175 -19.78 14.45 -20.84
N GLN A 176 -20.57 13.49 -21.32
CA GLN A 176 -20.08 12.42 -22.18
C GLN A 176 -20.88 12.39 -23.46
N TRP A 177 -20.19 12.23 -24.58
CA TRP A 177 -20.77 12.11 -25.90
C TRP A 177 -20.22 10.88 -26.60
N ILE A 178 -21.11 10.19 -27.31
CA ILE A 178 -20.74 9.08 -28.19
C ILE A 178 -21.03 9.46 -29.64
N TYR A 179 -20.01 9.37 -30.49
CA TYR A 179 -20.16 9.47 -31.93
C TYR A 179 -20.34 8.08 -32.52
N LEU A 180 -21.45 7.89 -33.23
CA LEU A 180 -21.84 6.65 -33.86
C LEU A 180 -21.58 6.77 -35.39
N PRO A 181 -20.50 6.16 -35.92
CA PRO A 181 -20.09 6.36 -37.31
C PRO A 181 -21.13 5.87 -38.31
N ALA A 182 -21.80 4.75 -38.02
CA ALA A 182 -22.85 4.19 -38.86
C ALA A 182 -24.03 5.16 -39.11
N PHE A 183 -24.26 6.09 -38.18
CA PHE A 183 -25.34 7.07 -38.28
C PHE A 183 -24.83 8.51 -38.48
N LYS A 184 -23.51 8.72 -38.49
CA LYS A 184 -22.86 10.04 -38.47
C LYS A 184 -23.48 10.98 -37.42
N LYS A 185 -23.79 10.45 -36.24
CA LYS A 185 -24.50 11.18 -35.17
C LYS A 185 -23.71 11.17 -33.89
N VAL A 186 -23.65 12.34 -33.24
CA VAL A 186 -23.24 12.47 -31.84
C VAL A 186 -24.47 12.37 -30.94
N LYS A 187 -24.37 11.62 -29.86
CA LYS A 187 -25.39 11.55 -28.81
C LYS A 187 -24.77 11.84 -27.45
N LYS A 188 -25.41 12.70 -26.66
CA LYS A 188 -25.05 12.89 -25.26
C LYS A 188 -25.49 11.68 -24.43
N ILE A 189 -24.62 11.22 -23.54
CA ILE A 189 -24.89 10.12 -22.62
C ILE A 189 -25.48 10.71 -21.33
N ALA A 190 -26.73 10.34 -21.04
CA ALA A 190 -27.36 10.72 -19.79
C ALA A 190 -26.62 10.11 -18.58
N SER A 191 -26.56 10.83 -17.46
CA SER A 191 -25.86 10.36 -16.25
C SER A 191 -26.35 8.98 -15.78
N SER A 192 -27.65 8.71 -15.85
CA SER A 192 -28.25 7.41 -15.51
C SER A 192 -27.77 6.25 -16.38
N LYS A 193 -27.23 6.53 -17.58
CA LYS A 193 -26.70 5.52 -18.51
C LYS A 193 -25.21 5.28 -18.34
N ARG A 194 -24.52 5.96 -17.42
CA ARG A 194 -23.07 5.82 -17.24
C ARG A 194 -22.65 4.44 -16.73
N THR A 195 -23.57 3.76 -16.06
CA THR A 195 -23.39 2.40 -15.54
C THR A 195 -23.42 1.34 -16.65
N ASN A 196 -23.83 1.71 -17.87
CA ASN A 196 -23.86 0.81 -19.00
C ASN A 196 -22.45 0.53 -19.53
N ARG A 197 -22.27 -0.69 -20.05
CA ARG A 197 -21.03 -1.12 -20.72
C ARG A 197 -20.78 -0.32 -21.99
N PHE A 198 -19.54 0.08 -22.21
CA PHE A 198 -19.11 0.76 -23.42
C PHE A 198 -18.70 -0.26 -24.50
N ALA A 199 -19.31 -0.17 -25.68
CA ALA A 199 -18.97 -0.96 -26.86
C ALA A 199 -18.84 -2.48 -26.61
N GLN A 200 -19.66 -3.07 -25.73
CA GLN A 200 -19.59 -4.50 -25.34
C GLN A 200 -18.31 -4.91 -24.58
N THR A 201 -17.42 -3.98 -24.24
CA THR A 201 -16.28 -4.22 -23.34
C THR A 201 -16.76 -4.40 -21.90
N ASP A 202 -15.90 -4.89 -21.00
CA ASP A 202 -16.19 -4.97 -19.56
C ASP A 202 -16.04 -3.62 -18.81
N PHE A 203 -15.69 -2.55 -19.53
CA PHE A 203 -15.68 -1.18 -19.03
C PHE A 203 -17.06 -0.54 -19.19
N THR A 204 -17.49 0.22 -18.19
CA THR A 204 -18.66 1.10 -18.26
C THR A 204 -18.22 2.51 -18.64
N TYR A 205 -19.16 3.38 -19.00
CA TYR A 205 -18.82 4.80 -19.23
C TYR A 205 -18.29 5.50 -17.97
N GLU A 206 -18.75 5.06 -16.79
CA GLU A 206 -18.23 5.48 -15.49
C GLU A 206 -16.77 5.04 -15.24
N ASP A 207 -16.28 3.99 -15.90
CA ASP A 207 -14.87 3.58 -15.77
C ASP A 207 -13.93 4.38 -16.69
N LEU A 208 -14.47 5.10 -17.67
CA LEU A 208 -13.73 5.80 -18.73
C LEU A 208 -13.70 7.32 -18.50
N ARG A 209 -13.62 7.71 -17.24
CA ARG A 209 -13.48 9.09 -16.74
C ARG A 209 -12.33 9.14 -15.73
N THR A 210 -11.81 10.34 -15.49
CA THR A 210 -10.96 10.60 -14.33
C THR A 210 -11.77 10.46 -13.03
N GLU A 211 -11.08 10.07 -11.96
CA GLU A 211 -11.64 9.98 -10.61
C GLU A 211 -12.10 11.37 -10.13
N ASN A 212 -13.39 11.50 -9.78
CA ASN A 212 -13.87 12.70 -9.09
C ASN A 212 -13.76 12.48 -7.59
N PHE A 213 -12.66 12.95 -6.99
CA PHE A 213 -12.39 12.75 -5.56
C PHE A 213 -13.50 13.27 -4.65
N SER A 214 -14.20 14.34 -5.05
CA SER A 214 -15.27 14.92 -4.25
C SER A 214 -16.54 14.05 -4.17
N ALA A 215 -16.74 13.15 -5.16
CA ALA A 215 -17.92 12.30 -5.27
C ALA A 215 -17.87 11.04 -4.39
N TYR A 216 -16.75 10.78 -3.71
CA TYR A 216 -16.55 9.58 -2.91
C TYR A 216 -16.11 9.89 -1.48
N THR A 217 -16.47 9.00 -0.56
CA THR A 217 -15.86 8.90 0.76
C THR A 217 -14.83 7.79 0.73
N TYR A 218 -13.63 8.06 1.25
CA TYR A 218 -12.52 7.13 1.27
C TYR A 218 -12.26 6.61 2.68
N THR A 219 -12.08 5.30 2.82
CA THR A 219 -11.78 4.65 4.10
C THR A 219 -10.62 3.67 3.92
N LYS A 220 -9.65 3.72 4.83
CA LYS A 220 -8.52 2.80 4.81
C LYS A 220 -8.94 1.47 5.42
N LEU A 221 -8.70 0.38 4.68
CA LEU A 221 -8.89 -0.99 5.15
C LEU A 221 -7.54 -1.60 5.56
N ALA A 222 -7.56 -2.87 5.97
CA ALA A 222 -6.34 -3.62 6.20
C ALA A 222 -5.49 -3.68 4.92
N ASP A 223 -4.20 -3.37 5.06
CA ASP A 223 -3.23 -3.46 3.97
C ASP A 223 -3.13 -4.89 3.43
N ALA A 224 -2.74 -5.04 2.17
CA ALA A 224 -2.64 -6.33 1.51
C ALA A 224 -1.48 -6.37 0.52
N LYS A 225 -1.01 -7.58 0.20
CA LYS A 225 -0.08 -7.79 -0.92
C LYS A 225 -0.83 -8.05 -2.22
N VAL A 226 -0.43 -7.38 -3.29
CA VAL A 226 -0.92 -7.59 -4.66
C VAL A 226 0.27 -7.64 -5.60
N GLN A 227 0.42 -8.71 -6.38
CA GLN A 227 1.56 -8.88 -7.31
C GLN A 227 2.92 -8.65 -6.60
N ASP A 228 3.07 -9.23 -5.39
CA ASP A 228 4.24 -9.10 -4.50
C ASP A 228 4.56 -7.66 -4.04
N LYS A 229 3.62 -6.73 -4.19
CA LYS A 229 3.72 -5.35 -3.70
C LYS A 229 2.90 -5.15 -2.44
N ASP A 230 3.50 -4.48 -1.44
CA ASP A 230 2.75 -3.99 -0.30
C ASP A 230 1.84 -2.85 -0.73
N CYS A 231 0.53 -3.02 -0.53
CA CYS A 231 -0.47 -2.06 -0.95
C CYS A 231 -1.29 -1.57 0.24
N PHE A 232 -1.59 -0.27 0.23
CA PHE A 232 -2.76 0.25 0.92
C PHE A 232 -4.01 -0.29 0.24
N VAL A 233 -5.03 -0.62 1.04
CA VAL A 233 -6.36 -0.97 0.53
C VAL A 233 -7.33 0.12 0.92
N ILE A 234 -7.85 0.82 -0.07
CA ILE A 234 -8.75 1.95 0.14
C ILE A 234 -10.15 1.60 -0.36
N GLU A 235 -11.14 1.64 0.52
CA GLU A 235 -12.55 1.62 0.14
C GLU A 235 -12.97 3.00 -0.36
N ALA A 236 -13.54 3.07 -1.56
CA ALA A 236 -14.18 4.26 -2.10
C ALA A 236 -15.69 4.00 -2.24
N LYS A 237 -16.50 4.72 -1.47
CA LYS A 237 -17.97 4.65 -1.49
C LYS A 237 -18.54 5.94 -2.12
N PRO A 238 -19.41 5.86 -3.14
CA PRO A 238 -20.01 7.05 -3.72
C PRO A 238 -20.88 7.74 -2.67
N LYS A 239 -20.74 9.06 -2.53
CA LYS A 239 -21.57 9.87 -1.61
C LYS A 239 -23.03 9.85 -2.02
N GLU A 240 -23.28 9.83 -3.33
CA GLU A 240 -24.61 9.75 -3.92
C GLU A 240 -24.80 8.39 -4.63
N PRO A 241 -25.40 7.37 -3.97
CA PRO A 241 -25.46 6.02 -4.51
C PRO A 241 -26.15 5.92 -5.89
N ALA A 242 -27.09 6.80 -6.21
CA ALA A 242 -27.79 6.82 -7.49
C ALA A 242 -26.89 7.22 -8.68
N THR A 243 -25.75 7.86 -8.43
CA THR A 243 -24.85 8.40 -9.47
C THR A 243 -23.83 7.41 -9.99
N SER A 244 -23.60 6.31 -9.26
CA SER A 244 -22.62 5.27 -9.58
C SER A 244 -23.32 3.93 -9.84
N GLY A 245 -22.76 3.10 -10.70
CA GLY A 245 -23.16 1.70 -10.87
C GLY A 245 -22.68 0.78 -9.75
N TYR A 246 -21.79 1.27 -8.89
CA TYR A 246 -21.11 0.49 -7.87
C TYR A 246 -21.64 0.84 -6.48
N ALA A 247 -21.69 -0.13 -5.57
CA ALA A 247 -21.90 0.16 -4.15
C ALA A 247 -20.61 0.71 -3.52
N LYS A 248 -19.46 0.17 -3.93
CA LYS A 248 -18.13 0.54 -3.47
C LYS A 248 -17.05 0.01 -4.42
N ARG A 249 -15.85 0.54 -4.27
CA ARG A 249 -14.62 0.04 -4.90
C ARG A 249 -13.56 -0.19 -3.82
N HIS A 250 -12.77 -1.25 -3.94
CA HIS A 250 -11.54 -1.41 -3.16
C HIS A 250 -10.34 -1.17 -4.09
N ILE A 251 -9.59 -0.11 -3.83
CA ILE A 251 -8.45 0.36 -4.62
C ILE A 251 -7.17 -0.07 -3.90
N TYR A 252 -6.30 -0.80 -4.60
CA TYR A 252 -5.05 -1.32 -4.07
C TYR A 252 -3.89 -0.48 -4.62
N VAL A 253 -3.29 0.35 -3.75
CA VAL A 253 -2.25 1.32 -4.09
C VAL A 253 -0.92 0.87 -3.49
N GLU A 254 0.11 0.60 -4.30
CA GLU A 254 1.45 0.26 -3.83
C GLU A 254 2.03 1.38 -2.95
N LYS A 255 2.55 1.02 -1.78
CA LYS A 255 3.08 1.98 -0.80
C LYS A 255 4.34 2.71 -1.28
N ALA A 256 5.19 2.03 -2.05
CA ALA A 256 6.49 2.56 -2.45
C ALA A 256 6.41 3.70 -3.47
N ARG A 257 5.49 3.59 -4.44
CA ARG A 257 5.40 4.53 -5.57
C ARG A 257 3.99 5.06 -5.79
N TYR A 258 3.02 4.72 -4.94
CA TYR A 258 1.62 5.14 -5.10
C TYR A 258 1.02 4.73 -6.46
N LEU A 259 1.23 3.47 -6.87
CA LEU A 259 0.71 2.91 -8.13
C LEU A 259 -0.51 2.01 -7.87
N THR A 260 -1.58 2.18 -8.65
CA THR A 260 -2.80 1.37 -8.52
C THR A 260 -2.70 0.02 -9.24
N TYR A 261 -2.36 -1.05 -8.51
CA TYR A 261 -2.20 -2.38 -9.10
C TYR A 261 -3.52 -3.11 -9.32
N LYS A 262 -4.56 -2.79 -8.55
CA LYS A 262 -5.84 -3.50 -8.60
C LYS A 262 -7.00 -2.63 -8.11
N ILE A 263 -8.17 -2.79 -8.73
CA ILE A 263 -9.43 -2.23 -8.24
C ILE A 263 -10.49 -3.34 -8.27
N VAL A 264 -11.17 -3.56 -7.16
CA VAL A 264 -12.33 -4.47 -7.06
C VAL A 264 -13.60 -3.65 -7.00
N PHE A 265 -14.54 -3.93 -7.88
CA PHE A 265 -15.83 -3.23 -7.97
C PHE A 265 -16.93 -4.14 -7.43
N PHE A 266 -17.83 -3.57 -6.63
CA PHE A 266 -18.95 -4.28 -6.03
C PHE A 266 -20.28 -3.76 -6.60
N ASP A 267 -21.20 -4.66 -6.90
CA ASP A 267 -22.54 -4.30 -7.37
C ASP A 267 -23.38 -3.68 -6.23
N LYS A 268 -24.60 -3.22 -6.55
CA LYS A 268 -25.53 -2.63 -5.58
C LYS A 268 -25.98 -3.56 -4.45
N LYS A 269 -25.73 -4.87 -4.57
CA LYS A 269 -25.98 -5.88 -3.53
C LYS A 269 -24.69 -6.25 -2.79
N GLU A 270 -23.64 -5.44 -2.94
CA GLU A 270 -22.30 -5.65 -2.38
C GLU A 270 -21.61 -6.94 -2.82
N ARG A 271 -22.03 -7.54 -3.93
CA ARG A 271 -21.36 -8.72 -4.48
C ARG A 271 -20.23 -8.27 -5.38
N LYS A 272 -19.12 -9.01 -5.38
CA LYS A 272 -18.00 -8.78 -6.30
C LYS A 272 -18.51 -8.81 -7.74
N LEU A 273 -18.42 -7.68 -8.44
CA LEU A 273 -18.90 -7.53 -9.80
C LEU A 273 -17.76 -7.77 -10.78
N LYS A 274 -16.72 -6.96 -10.68
CA LYS A 274 -15.57 -7.01 -11.58
C LYS A 274 -14.27 -6.60 -10.91
N THR A 275 -13.15 -6.88 -11.54
CA THR A 275 -11.81 -6.50 -11.05
C THR A 275 -10.97 -5.99 -12.20
N LEU A 276 -10.39 -4.81 -12.02
CA LEU A 276 -9.35 -4.26 -12.87
C LEU A 276 -7.99 -4.61 -12.26
N GLU A 277 -7.10 -5.21 -13.05
CA GLU A 277 -5.71 -5.44 -12.66
C GLU A 277 -4.78 -4.72 -13.63
N SER A 278 -3.86 -3.91 -13.09
CA SER A 278 -2.81 -3.22 -13.83
C SER A 278 -1.51 -4.00 -13.72
N ARG A 279 -0.78 -4.15 -14.83
CA ARG A 279 0.42 -4.99 -14.92
C ARG A 279 1.50 -4.33 -15.75
N GLY A 280 2.75 -4.72 -15.48
CA GLY A 280 3.92 -4.30 -16.25
C GLY A 280 4.10 -2.79 -16.26
N TYR A 281 4.16 -2.18 -15.08
CA TYR A 281 4.42 -0.74 -14.98
C TYR A 281 5.78 -0.39 -15.60
N GLU A 282 5.80 0.61 -16.46
CA GLU A 282 6.99 1.17 -17.09
C GLU A 282 6.99 2.69 -16.94
N GLN A 283 8.16 3.31 -17.06
CA GLN A 283 8.28 4.76 -17.11
C GLN A 283 8.06 5.24 -18.53
N VAL A 284 7.17 6.23 -18.70
CA VAL A 284 6.94 6.96 -19.95
C VAL A 284 7.10 8.42 -19.60
N ASP A 285 8.07 9.10 -20.22
CA ASP A 285 8.38 10.52 -19.98
C ASP A 285 8.47 10.90 -18.48
N GLY A 286 9.14 10.04 -17.70
CA GLY A 286 9.37 10.24 -16.26
C GLY A 286 8.19 9.90 -15.34
N LYS A 287 7.04 9.45 -15.87
CA LYS A 287 5.88 9.00 -15.08
C LYS A 287 5.65 7.51 -15.24
N TRP A 288 5.27 6.85 -14.16
CA TRP A 288 4.89 5.44 -14.20
C TRP A 288 3.52 5.26 -14.86
N ARG A 289 3.44 4.25 -15.73
CA ARG A 289 2.24 3.89 -16.47
C ARG A 289 2.11 2.37 -16.58
N PRO A 290 0.91 1.79 -16.42
CA PRO A 290 0.71 0.36 -16.65
C PRO A 290 0.76 0.09 -18.15
N LYS A 291 1.59 -0.89 -18.57
CA LYS A 291 1.63 -1.36 -19.97
C LYS A 291 0.36 -2.09 -20.37
N MET A 292 -0.27 -2.76 -19.41
CA MET A 292 -1.48 -3.56 -19.63
C MET A 292 -2.44 -3.40 -18.45
N SER A 293 -3.74 -3.41 -18.76
CA SER A 293 -4.76 -3.67 -17.73
C SER A 293 -5.76 -4.73 -18.19
N VAL A 294 -6.31 -5.47 -17.24
CA VAL A 294 -7.31 -6.50 -17.48
C VAL A 294 -8.52 -6.25 -16.58
N MET A 295 -9.66 -5.96 -17.20
CA MET A 295 -10.95 -5.94 -16.52
C MET A 295 -11.58 -7.33 -16.64
N THR A 296 -11.85 -7.98 -15.50
CA THR A 296 -12.55 -9.26 -15.43
C THR A 296 -13.91 -9.07 -14.79
N ASP A 297 -14.99 -9.40 -15.50
CA ASP A 297 -16.35 -9.45 -14.98
C ASP A 297 -16.63 -10.85 -14.41
N HIS A 298 -16.76 -10.94 -13.09
CA HIS A 298 -16.93 -12.21 -12.38
C HIS A 298 -18.35 -12.76 -12.47
N GLN A 299 -19.34 -11.90 -12.72
CA GLN A 299 -20.74 -12.31 -12.83
C GLN A 299 -21.06 -12.83 -14.23
N ARG A 300 -20.44 -12.27 -15.26
CA ARG A 300 -20.62 -12.69 -16.66
C ARG A 300 -19.57 -13.69 -17.14
N GLY A 301 -18.43 -13.78 -16.46
CA GLY A 301 -17.31 -14.63 -16.89
C GLY A 301 -16.59 -14.11 -18.13
N SER A 302 -16.71 -12.81 -18.43
CA SER A 302 -16.00 -12.15 -19.54
C SER A 302 -14.80 -11.34 -19.05
N LYS A 303 -13.85 -11.09 -19.96
CA LYS A 303 -12.65 -10.29 -19.70
C LYS A 303 -12.35 -9.37 -20.86
N THR A 304 -11.92 -8.15 -20.56
CA THR A 304 -11.39 -7.20 -21.52
C THR A 304 -9.98 -6.83 -21.08
N ALA A 305 -9.00 -7.19 -21.90
CA ALA A 305 -7.62 -6.79 -21.73
C ALA A 305 -7.29 -5.68 -22.71
N TRP A 306 -6.55 -4.67 -22.26
CA TRP A 306 -6.04 -3.63 -23.14
C TRP A 306 -4.55 -3.39 -22.85
N ARG A 307 -3.75 -3.26 -23.91
CA ARG A 307 -2.29 -3.09 -23.85
C ARG A 307 -1.90 -1.91 -24.71
N PHE A 308 -1.15 -0.98 -24.13
CA PHE A 308 -0.58 0.13 -24.89
C PHE A 308 0.52 -0.41 -25.81
N THR A 309 0.40 -0.14 -27.11
CA THR A 309 1.43 -0.42 -28.12
C THR A 309 2.27 0.81 -28.38
N GLU A 310 1.68 2.00 -28.25
CA GLU A 310 2.35 3.29 -28.30
C GLU A 310 1.80 4.16 -27.18
N ARG A 311 2.68 4.94 -26.53
CA ARG A 311 2.28 5.86 -25.46
C ARG A 311 3.26 7.02 -25.40
N LYS A 312 2.73 8.24 -25.31
CA LYS A 312 3.51 9.47 -25.15
C LYS A 312 2.78 10.39 -24.18
N LEU A 313 3.51 10.97 -23.23
CA LEU A 313 3.01 12.01 -22.35
C LEU A 313 3.49 13.37 -22.88
N ASN A 314 2.77 14.42 -22.53
CA ASN A 314 3.09 15.79 -22.92
C ASN A 314 3.32 15.91 -24.45
N ALA A 315 2.46 15.24 -25.22
CA ALA A 315 2.48 15.19 -26.67
C ALA A 315 2.05 16.51 -27.34
N GLY A 316 1.67 17.53 -26.56
CA GLY A 316 1.30 18.85 -27.09
C GLY A 316 -0.10 18.85 -27.70
N LEU A 317 -1.02 18.11 -27.08
CA LEU A 317 -2.39 18.01 -27.56
C LEU A 317 -3.14 19.36 -27.42
N SER A 318 -3.86 19.73 -28.49
CA SER A 318 -4.72 20.91 -28.52
C SER A 318 -6.13 20.56 -28.05
N ASP A 319 -6.76 21.48 -27.31
CA ASP A 319 -8.16 21.39 -26.85
C ASP A 319 -9.16 21.15 -27.99
N THR A 320 -8.83 21.59 -29.20
CA THR A 320 -9.67 21.42 -30.41
C THR A 320 -9.99 19.95 -30.70
N LYS A 321 -9.14 19.00 -30.28
CA LYS A 321 -9.35 17.55 -30.41
C LYS A 321 -10.45 17.01 -29.48
N PHE A 322 -10.84 17.78 -28.47
CA PHE A 322 -11.80 17.40 -27.45
C PHE A 322 -13.12 18.16 -27.64
N THR A 323 -13.58 18.32 -28.88
CA THR A 323 -14.83 19.02 -29.18
C THR A 323 -15.83 18.08 -29.86
N VAL A 324 -17.12 18.34 -29.67
CA VAL A 324 -18.19 17.61 -30.39
C VAL A 324 -18.00 17.75 -31.90
N THR A 325 -17.63 18.93 -32.38
CA THR A 325 -17.32 19.18 -33.80
C THR A 325 -16.13 18.35 -34.30
N ALA A 326 -15.10 18.12 -33.48
CA ALA A 326 -14.00 17.23 -33.85
C ALA A 326 -14.47 15.78 -34.03
N LEU A 327 -15.45 15.32 -33.23
CA LEU A 327 -16.03 13.99 -33.39
C LEU A 327 -16.73 13.83 -34.75
N GLU A 328 -17.53 14.83 -35.14
CA GLU A 328 -18.29 14.80 -36.40
C GLU A 328 -17.38 14.78 -37.62
N ARG A 329 -16.22 15.45 -37.52
CA ARG A 329 -15.17 15.48 -38.55
C ARG A 329 -14.23 14.27 -38.50
N GLY A 330 -14.36 13.40 -37.50
CA GLY A 330 -13.50 12.23 -37.32
C GLY A 330 -12.04 12.61 -37.06
N MET A 331 -11.77 13.62 -36.23
CA MET A 331 -10.44 14.13 -35.88
C MET A 331 -9.91 13.66 -34.53
#